data_AF-A0A0G4J8T8-F1
#
_entry.id   AF-A0A0G4J8T8-F1
#
_cell.length_a   1.000
_cell.length_b   1.000
_cell.length_c   1.000
_cell.angle_alpha   90.00
_cell.angle_beta   90.00
_cell.angle_gamma   90.00
#
_symmetry.space_group_name_H-M   'P 1'
#
loop_
_entity.id
_entity.type
_entity.pdbx_description
1 polymer ?
#
loop_
_entity_poly.entity_id
_entity_poly.type
_entity_poly.pdbx_seq_one_letter_code
_entity_poly.pdbx_strand_id
1 'polypeptide(L)'
;MPVTIRRLQMLLVMAAITVVVLLGQWLAVSRRSEALHTPRFGSGLPGTENPRARRVPGRRRKVIAFLVPSRSVPGWTIPSIPLLTTFVPSLLQSLDETDRDDFEFAVYFGYDRGDSLYDSEDGGRDLQTLFRKAVGDSYTFSLVTKSFNKTEHSPCWVWNRLAVAANHDNADFFYQVNDDIEFKTRGWAKPFTNLLLNNPVFPGLGVVGPKDLNRPDNLMTQSFVSRVHMHIFGMMFPPMFRNWWSDDWISKVYTGVNSAFFTSYTVFNTNQVNSRYRVYQEAEASLAILVENGQLQIDEFLQTHMPNDIEYLNSVHSH
;
A
#
# COMPACT_ATOMS: atom_id res chain seq x y z
N MET A 1 47.99 -3.87 -1.02
CA MET A 1 47.25 -5.04 -0.49
C MET A 1 46.03 -4.75 0.43
N PRO A 2 45.64 -3.51 0.83
CA PRO A 2 44.48 -3.33 1.74
C PRO A 2 43.11 -3.19 1.04
N VAL A 3 43.07 -2.92 -0.27
CA VAL A 3 41.82 -2.67 -1.02
C VAL A 3 41.06 -3.96 -1.32
N THR A 4 41.76 -5.07 -1.53
CA THR A 4 41.17 -6.39 -1.81
C THR A 4 40.45 -6.99 -0.61
N ILE A 5 40.98 -6.79 0.60
CA ILE A 5 40.37 -7.29 1.84
C ILE A 5 39.05 -6.57 2.14
N ARG A 6 38.99 -5.24 1.94
CA ARG A 6 37.75 -4.46 2.13
C ARG A 6 36.65 -4.87 1.13
N ARG A 7 37.00 -5.14 -0.13
CA ARG A 7 36.03 -5.63 -1.13
C ARG A 7 35.51 -7.02 -0.78
N LEU A 8 36.37 -7.91 -0.28
CA LEU A 8 35.96 -9.25 0.14
C LEU A 8 35.04 -9.22 1.37
N GLN A 9 35.34 -8.36 2.35
CA GLN A 9 34.49 -8.14 3.52
C GLN A 9 33.12 -7.57 3.14
N MET A 10 33.07 -6.61 2.20
CA MET A 10 31.82 -6.04 1.72
C MET A 10 30.97 -7.09 0.97
N LEU A 11 31.59 -7.93 0.13
CA LEU A 11 30.90 -9.04 -0.55
C LEU A 11 30.34 -10.08 0.44
N LEU A 12 31.09 -10.41 1.49
CA LEU A 12 30.63 -11.32 2.54
C LEU A 12 29.46 -10.76 3.34
N VAL A 13 29.47 -9.46 3.64
CA VAL A 13 28.35 -8.77 4.30
C VAL A 13 27.12 -8.76 3.40
N MET A 14 27.28 -8.46 2.11
CA MET A 14 26.17 -8.47 1.16
C MET A 14 25.58 -9.88 0.98
N ALA A 15 26.42 -10.91 0.88
CA ALA A 15 25.97 -12.30 0.81
C ALA A 15 25.21 -12.72 2.09
N ALA A 16 25.70 -12.34 3.26
CA ALA A 16 25.01 -12.62 4.53
C ALA A 16 23.64 -11.90 4.63
N ILE A 17 23.56 -10.65 4.17
CA ILE A 17 22.29 -9.90 4.11
C ILE A 17 21.32 -10.60 3.16
N THR A 18 21.76 -10.98 1.97
CA THR A 18 20.92 -11.71 0.99
C THR A 18 20.38 -13.01 1.58
N VAL A 19 21.23 -13.80 2.24
CA VAL A 19 20.80 -15.07 2.88
C VAL A 19 19.77 -14.81 3.98
N VAL A 20 19.95 -13.79 4.83
CA VAL A 20 18.99 -13.45 5.89
C VAL A 20 17.66 -12.95 5.32
N VAL A 21 17.70 -12.15 4.24
CA VAL A 21 16.50 -11.66 3.55
C VAL A 21 15.72 -12.82 2.94
N LEU A 22 16.41 -13.72 2.21
CA LEU A 22 15.80 -14.89 1.60
C LEU A 22 15.20 -15.85 2.64
N LEU A 23 15.90 -16.10 3.76
CA LEU A 23 15.39 -16.94 4.84
C LEU A 23 14.18 -16.33 5.56
N GLY A 24 14.20 -15.02 5.83
CA GLY A 24 13.07 -14.33 6.45
C GLY A 24 11.82 -14.33 5.56
N GLN A 25 12.01 -14.17 4.24
CA GLN A 25 10.93 -14.19 3.26
C GLN A 25 10.40 -15.60 3.02
N TRP A 26 11.26 -16.61 2.89
CA TRP A 26 10.86 -18.01 2.73
C TRP A 26 9.99 -18.49 3.91
N LEU A 27 10.40 -18.21 5.15
CA LEU A 27 9.61 -18.54 6.34
C LEU A 27 8.24 -17.84 6.38
N ALA A 28 8.12 -16.67 5.78
CA ALA A 28 6.86 -15.95 5.67
C ALA A 28 5.93 -16.55 4.60
N VAL A 29 6.49 -17.05 3.48
CA VAL A 29 5.75 -17.69 2.38
C VAL A 29 5.27 -19.09 2.74
N SER A 30 6.11 -19.93 3.36
CA SER A 30 5.76 -21.33 3.67
C SER A 30 4.58 -21.49 4.65
N ARG A 31 4.22 -20.42 5.37
CA ARG A 31 3.03 -20.40 6.27
C ARG A 31 1.72 -20.03 5.57
N ARG A 32 1.72 -19.74 4.26
CA ARG A 32 0.60 -19.10 3.55
C ARG A 32 -0.18 -19.99 2.58
N SER A 33 0.26 -21.22 2.31
CA SER A 33 -0.34 -22.06 1.26
C SER A 33 -1.72 -22.64 1.60
N GLU A 34 -2.36 -22.28 2.72
CA GLU A 34 -3.65 -22.85 3.15
C GLU A 34 -4.87 -21.94 2.95
N ALA A 35 -4.70 -20.69 2.51
CA ALA A 35 -5.82 -19.75 2.41
C ALA A 35 -6.04 -19.26 0.98
N LEU A 36 -6.87 -19.98 0.21
CA LEU A 36 -7.90 -19.43 -0.69
C LEU A 36 -8.61 -20.59 -1.44
N HIS A 37 -9.86 -20.87 -1.07
CA HIS A 37 -10.77 -21.65 -1.90
C HIS A 37 -11.22 -20.83 -3.12
N THR A 38 -11.09 -21.42 -4.31
CA THR A 38 -11.54 -20.90 -5.61
C THR A 38 -13.06 -20.68 -5.68
N PRO A 39 -13.58 -19.57 -6.23
CA PRO A 39 -14.99 -19.47 -6.61
C PRO A 39 -15.21 -20.18 -7.97
N ARG A 40 -16.20 -21.08 -8.03
CA ARG A 40 -16.68 -21.68 -9.28
C ARG A 40 -17.54 -20.67 -10.06
N PHE A 41 -17.18 -20.41 -11.31
CA PHE A 41 -18.01 -19.64 -12.25
C PHE A 41 -19.13 -20.54 -12.82
N GLY A 42 -20.39 -20.14 -12.62
CA GLY A 42 -21.57 -20.76 -13.23
C GLY A 42 -22.11 -19.90 -14.37
N SER A 43 -22.24 -20.51 -15.55
CA SER A 43 -22.83 -19.94 -16.76
C SER A 43 -24.37 -19.87 -16.69
N GLY A 44 -24.97 -18.73 -17.03
CA GLY A 44 -26.43 -18.58 -17.20
C GLY A 44 -26.80 -17.41 -18.10
N LEU A 45 -27.55 -17.71 -19.17
CA LEU A 45 -28.07 -16.78 -20.20
C LEU A 45 -29.26 -15.93 -19.71
N PRO A 46 -29.64 -14.84 -20.43
CA PRO A 46 -30.39 -13.73 -19.86
C PRO A 46 -31.92 -13.83 -20.02
N GLY A 47 -32.63 -13.37 -19.00
CA GLY A 47 -34.07 -13.10 -19.01
C GLY A 47 -34.34 -11.67 -18.52
N THR A 48 -35.21 -10.98 -19.23
CA THR A 48 -35.64 -9.58 -19.09
C THR A 48 -36.20 -9.22 -17.71
N GLU A 49 -35.87 -8.03 -17.14
CA GLU A 49 -36.82 -7.08 -16.50
C GLU A 49 -36.18 -5.89 -15.72
N ASN A 50 -36.76 -4.69 -15.95
CA ASN A 50 -36.96 -3.48 -15.12
C ASN A 50 -35.76 -2.64 -14.57
N PRO A 51 -35.59 -1.34 -14.94
CA PRO A 51 -34.39 -0.53 -14.67
C PRO A 51 -34.46 0.34 -13.39
N ARG A 52 -34.82 -0.24 -12.24
CA ARG A 52 -34.61 0.39 -10.94
C ARG A 52 -33.79 -0.51 -10.03
N ALA A 53 -32.48 -0.25 -10.04
CA ALA A 53 -31.45 -0.66 -9.07
C ALA A 53 -31.78 -1.90 -8.23
N ARG A 54 -31.65 -3.09 -8.85
CA ARG A 54 -31.48 -4.34 -8.11
C ARG A 54 -30.11 -4.30 -7.44
N ARG A 55 -30.06 -4.00 -6.14
CA ARG A 55 -28.91 -4.40 -5.31
C ARG A 55 -28.80 -5.92 -5.42
N VAL A 56 -27.70 -6.43 -5.98
CA VAL A 56 -27.45 -7.87 -6.08
C VAL A 56 -27.26 -8.41 -4.66
N PRO A 57 -28.16 -9.26 -4.14
CA PRO A 57 -27.99 -9.83 -2.81
C PRO A 57 -26.74 -10.72 -2.80
N GLY A 58 -25.78 -10.42 -1.92
CA GLY A 58 -24.66 -11.32 -1.63
C GLY A 58 -23.25 -10.87 -2.05
N ARG A 59 -23.06 -9.71 -2.69
CA ARG A 59 -21.70 -9.19 -2.96
C ARG A 59 -21.18 -8.39 -1.76
N ARG A 60 -20.16 -8.91 -1.06
CA ARG A 60 -19.44 -8.15 -0.03
C ARG A 60 -18.78 -6.93 -0.66
N ARG A 61 -18.90 -5.76 -0.02
CA ARG A 61 -18.11 -4.59 -0.38
C ARG A 61 -16.61 -4.86 -0.21
N LYS A 62 -15.82 -4.28 -1.08
CA LYS A 62 -14.36 -4.42 -1.04
C LYS A 62 -13.78 -3.41 -0.06
N VAL A 63 -12.84 -3.84 0.77
CA VAL A 63 -12.24 -2.96 1.79
C VAL A 63 -10.97 -2.32 1.23
N ILE A 64 -10.93 -0.99 1.20
CA ILE A 64 -9.74 -0.20 0.88
C ILE A 64 -9.13 0.31 2.18
N ALA A 65 -7.92 -0.15 2.49
CA ALA A 65 -7.16 0.27 3.66
C ALA A 65 -6.19 1.39 3.29
N PHE A 66 -6.39 2.59 3.86
CA PHE A 66 -5.41 3.68 3.83
C PHE A 66 -4.40 3.47 4.94
N LEU A 67 -3.12 3.40 4.58
CA LEU A 67 -2.00 3.19 5.50
C LEU A 67 -1.37 4.55 5.79
N VAL A 68 -1.68 5.12 6.95
CA VAL A 68 -1.38 6.52 7.27
C VAL A 68 -0.43 6.61 8.47
N PRO A 69 0.89 6.69 8.26
CA PRO A 69 1.84 7.01 9.30
C PRO A 69 1.74 8.50 9.64
N SER A 70 1.88 8.82 10.91
CA SER A 70 1.91 10.18 11.40
C SER A 70 2.84 10.31 12.60
N ARG A 71 3.27 11.54 12.82
CA ARG A 71 4.08 11.95 13.96
C ARG A 71 3.62 13.34 14.34
N SER A 72 3.28 13.54 15.61
CA SER A 72 2.91 14.86 16.09
C SER A 72 4.12 15.79 16.13
N VAL A 73 3.86 17.09 15.98
CA VAL A 73 4.85 18.14 16.23
C VAL A 73 4.42 18.96 17.44
N PRO A 74 5.37 19.58 18.18
CA PRO A 74 5.03 20.38 19.35
C PRO A 74 3.99 21.46 19.04
N GLY A 75 2.97 21.57 19.89
CA GLY A 75 1.89 22.55 19.76
C GLY A 75 0.69 22.08 18.93
N TRP A 76 0.76 20.91 18.29
CA TRP A 76 -0.43 20.32 17.68
C TRP A 76 -1.46 19.90 18.71
N THR A 77 -2.72 20.01 18.31
CA THR A 77 -3.88 19.44 19.00
C THR A 77 -4.55 18.45 18.06
N ILE A 78 -5.36 17.53 18.58
CA ILE A 78 -6.07 16.57 17.72
C ILE A 78 -6.88 17.26 16.62
N PRO A 79 -7.69 18.31 16.88
CA PRO A 79 -8.44 18.99 15.81
C PRO A 79 -7.58 19.60 14.71
N SER A 80 -6.31 19.91 14.98
CA SER A 80 -5.42 20.60 14.04
C SER A 80 -4.55 19.67 13.20
N ILE A 81 -4.57 18.35 13.44
CA ILE A 81 -3.68 17.42 12.72
C ILE A 81 -4.05 17.32 11.23
N PRO A 82 -3.08 17.12 10.33
CA PRO A 82 -3.33 17.02 8.88
C PRO A 82 -4.34 15.94 8.49
N LEU A 83 -4.40 14.83 9.25
CA LEU A 83 -5.38 13.78 9.01
C LEU A 83 -6.81 14.34 9.02
N LEU A 84 -7.16 15.21 9.97
CA LEU A 84 -8.51 15.74 10.14
C LEU A 84 -8.76 17.03 9.34
N THR A 85 -7.71 17.82 9.08
CA THR A 85 -7.83 19.11 8.40
C THR A 85 -7.62 19.05 6.89
N THR A 86 -6.90 18.02 6.41
CA THR A 86 -6.49 17.89 5.00
C THR A 86 -6.93 16.54 4.41
N PHE A 87 -6.47 15.43 5.00
CA PHE A 87 -6.68 14.10 4.42
C PHE A 87 -8.15 13.68 4.39
N VAL A 88 -8.82 13.62 5.55
CA VAL A 88 -10.22 13.16 5.63
C VAL A 88 -11.16 14.06 4.80
N PRO A 89 -11.11 15.40 4.89
CA PRO A 89 -11.97 16.25 4.08
C PRO A 89 -11.77 16.05 2.57
N SER A 90 -10.52 16.01 2.09
CA SER A 90 -10.24 15.84 0.66
C SER A 90 -10.56 14.44 0.17
N LEU A 91 -10.32 13.41 0.99
CA LEU A 91 -10.71 12.04 0.68
C LEU A 91 -12.23 11.95 0.47
N LEU A 92 -13.04 12.47 1.39
CA LEU A 92 -14.51 12.44 1.27
C LEU A 92 -15.00 13.20 0.03
N GLN A 93 -14.35 14.31 -0.32
CA GLN A 93 -14.65 15.05 -1.55
C GLN A 93 -14.25 14.28 -2.81
N SER A 94 -13.23 13.42 -2.75
CA SER A 94 -12.75 12.62 -3.87
C SER A 94 -13.62 11.39 -4.16
N LEU A 95 -14.43 10.94 -3.20
CA LEU A 95 -15.30 9.78 -3.40
C LEU A 95 -16.59 10.16 -4.14
N ASP A 96 -17.15 9.21 -4.89
CA ASP A 96 -18.45 9.34 -5.54
C ASP A 96 -19.49 8.34 -5.01
N GLU A 97 -20.74 8.47 -5.48
CA GLU A 97 -21.85 7.63 -5.02
C GLU A 97 -21.64 6.14 -5.32
N THR A 98 -20.94 5.81 -6.40
CA THR A 98 -20.66 4.41 -6.74
C THR A 98 -19.66 3.79 -5.79
N ASP A 99 -18.72 4.59 -5.26
CA ASP A 99 -17.75 4.14 -4.28
C ASP A 99 -18.43 3.69 -2.97
N ARG A 100 -19.54 4.31 -2.58
CA ARG A 100 -20.30 3.96 -1.36
C ARG A 100 -20.90 2.56 -1.42
N ASP A 101 -21.34 2.15 -2.61
CA ASP A 101 -22.00 0.86 -2.82
C ASP A 101 -20.97 -0.25 -3.06
N ASP A 102 -19.82 0.06 -3.66
CA ASP A 102 -18.79 -0.91 -4.00
C ASP A 102 -17.74 -1.12 -2.88
N PHE A 103 -17.47 -0.10 -2.04
CA PHE A 103 -16.36 -0.10 -1.10
C PHE A 103 -16.72 0.21 0.35
N GLU A 104 -15.90 -0.33 1.24
CA GLU A 104 -15.74 0.11 2.62
C GLU A 104 -14.32 0.66 2.79
N PHE A 105 -14.17 1.67 3.63
CA PHE A 105 -12.91 2.35 3.81
C PHE A 105 -12.40 2.16 5.24
N ALA A 106 -11.11 1.90 5.38
CA ALA A 106 -10.47 1.77 6.68
C ALA A 106 -9.20 2.60 6.71
N VAL A 107 -9.13 3.54 7.65
CA VAL A 107 -7.91 4.33 7.89
C VAL A 107 -7.13 3.62 8.99
N TYR A 108 -5.98 3.07 8.62
CA TYR A 108 -5.00 2.52 9.55
C TYR A 108 -4.00 3.62 9.88
N PHE A 109 -4.19 4.24 11.05
CA PHE A 109 -3.39 5.37 11.51
C PHE A 109 -2.28 4.88 12.45
N GLY A 110 -1.03 4.99 12.01
CA GLY A 110 0.14 4.54 12.74
C GLY A 110 0.96 5.69 13.29
N TYR A 111 1.43 5.59 14.53
CA TYR A 111 2.31 6.58 15.14
C TYR A 111 3.35 5.92 16.06
N ASP A 112 4.40 6.67 16.41
CA ASP A 112 5.43 6.20 17.32
C ASP A 112 4.89 6.12 18.76
N ARG A 113 5.16 5.01 19.46
CA ARG A 113 4.78 4.87 20.86
C ARG A 113 5.54 5.88 21.72
N GLY A 114 4.85 6.52 22.64
CA GLY A 114 5.32 7.67 23.42
C GLY A 114 5.03 9.01 22.76
N ASP A 115 4.29 9.06 21.65
CA ASP A 115 3.88 10.32 21.03
C ASP A 115 3.01 11.13 22.00
N SER A 116 3.45 12.33 22.35
CA SER A 116 2.81 13.15 23.39
C SER A 116 1.37 13.55 23.08
N LEU A 117 0.99 13.59 21.80
CA LEU A 117 -0.37 13.93 21.39
C LEU A 117 -1.23 12.67 21.34
N TYR A 118 -0.79 11.65 20.61
CA TYR A 118 -1.62 10.48 20.32
C TYR A 118 -1.72 9.47 21.48
N ASP A 119 -0.66 9.32 22.29
CA ASP A 119 -0.64 8.45 23.48
C ASP A 119 -1.10 9.19 24.76
N SER A 120 -1.59 10.43 24.65
CA SER A 120 -2.20 11.12 25.78
C SER A 120 -3.54 10.49 26.18
N GLU A 121 -3.98 10.73 27.43
CA GLU A 121 -5.22 10.18 27.98
C GLU A 121 -6.46 10.51 27.13
N ASP A 122 -6.47 11.72 26.54
CA ASP A 122 -7.58 12.21 25.72
C ASP A 122 -7.31 12.07 24.22
N GLY A 123 -6.05 12.14 23.77
CA GLY A 123 -5.71 12.27 22.35
C GLY A 123 -6.27 11.15 21.47
N GLY A 124 -6.14 9.89 21.89
CA GLY A 124 -6.70 8.76 21.15
C GLY A 124 -8.23 8.76 21.10
N ARG A 125 -8.89 9.20 22.18
CA ARG A 125 -10.36 9.29 22.27
C ARG A 125 -10.90 10.44 21.43
N ASP A 126 -10.26 11.60 21.52
CA ASP A 126 -10.58 12.78 20.73
C ASP A 126 -10.41 12.49 19.25
N LEU A 127 -9.34 11.78 18.87
CA LEU A 127 -9.10 11.42 17.47
C LEU A 127 -10.22 10.55 16.93
N GLN A 128 -10.61 9.52 17.65
CA GLN A 128 -11.74 8.65 17.27
C GLN A 128 -13.05 9.42 17.16
N THR A 129 -13.30 10.34 18.10
CA THR A 129 -14.53 11.14 18.17
C THR A 129 -14.61 12.13 17.01
N LEU A 130 -13.54 12.88 16.76
CA LEU A 130 -13.47 13.88 15.71
C LEU A 130 -13.41 13.26 14.33
N PHE A 131 -12.71 12.13 14.17
CA PHE A 131 -12.73 11.36 12.93
C PHE A 131 -14.15 10.93 12.60
N ARG A 132 -14.85 10.25 13.51
CA ARG A 132 -16.24 9.82 13.31
C ARG A 132 -17.16 10.99 12.95
N LYS A 133 -17.01 12.12 13.65
CA LYS A 133 -17.75 13.35 13.35
C LYS A 133 -17.46 13.87 11.94
N ALA A 134 -16.20 13.83 11.50
CA ALA A 134 -15.77 14.33 10.20
C ALA A 134 -16.29 13.46 9.04
N VAL A 135 -16.27 12.13 9.19
CA VAL A 135 -16.77 11.22 8.14
C VAL A 135 -18.30 11.23 8.06
N GLY A 136 -18.97 11.32 9.21
CA GLY A 136 -20.42 11.15 9.31
C GLY A 136 -20.88 9.78 8.80
N ASP A 137 -22.14 9.71 8.35
CA ASP A 137 -22.78 8.45 7.92
C ASP A 137 -22.78 8.25 6.40
N SER A 138 -22.12 9.14 5.66
CA SER A 138 -22.11 9.12 4.18
C SER A 138 -21.36 7.92 3.60
N TYR A 139 -20.40 7.36 4.31
CA TYR A 139 -19.61 6.22 3.85
C TYR A 139 -19.30 5.31 5.03
N THR A 140 -19.15 4.02 4.78
CA THR A 140 -18.68 3.09 5.81
C THR A 140 -17.17 3.28 5.98
N PHE A 141 -16.78 4.09 6.95
CA PHE A 141 -15.40 4.28 7.37
C PHE A 141 -15.13 3.67 8.75
N SER A 142 -13.92 3.15 8.91
CA SER A 142 -13.36 2.79 10.21
C SER A 142 -12.01 3.50 10.41
N LEU A 143 -11.69 3.80 11.67
CA LEU A 143 -10.37 4.28 12.07
C LEU A 143 -9.74 3.26 13.03
N VAL A 144 -8.61 2.68 12.60
CA VAL A 144 -7.81 1.76 13.39
C VAL A 144 -6.51 2.46 13.76
N THR A 145 -6.30 2.73 15.04
CA THR A 145 -5.07 3.36 15.54
C THR A 145 -4.07 2.29 16.01
N LYS A 146 -2.79 2.46 15.67
CA LYS A 146 -1.69 1.58 16.12
C LYS A 146 -0.49 2.40 16.55
N SER A 147 -0.04 2.20 17.79
CA SER A 147 1.24 2.73 18.25
C SER A 147 2.36 1.70 18.08
N PHE A 148 3.53 2.14 17.66
CA PHE A 148 4.66 1.27 17.35
C PHE A 148 5.92 1.69 18.08
N ASN A 149 6.61 0.73 18.67
CA ASN A 149 7.96 0.92 19.20
C ASN A 149 9.00 0.82 18.08
N LYS A 150 10.10 1.57 18.23
CA LYS A 150 11.30 1.49 17.38
C LYS A 150 11.01 1.77 15.92
N THR A 151 10.15 2.75 15.65
CA THR A 151 9.77 3.20 14.30
C THR A 151 10.08 4.68 14.09
N GLU A 152 10.79 5.29 15.03
CA GLU A 152 11.09 6.72 14.99
C GLU A 152 11.87 7.02 13.70
N HIS A 153 11.40 8.02 12.97
CA HIS A 153 11.95 8.41 11.67
C HIS A 153 11.92 7.32 10.57
N SER A 154 11.09 6.29 10.75
CA SER A 154 11.05 5.12 9.86
C SER A 154 9.64 4.86 9.30
N PRO A 155 9.08 5.76 8.46
CA PRO A 155 7.72 5.63 7.94
C PRO A 155 7.48 4.35 7.13
N CYS A 156 8.49 3.82 6.41
CA CYS A 156 8.36 2.55 5.69
C CYS A 156 8.07 1.39 6.63
N TRP A 157 8.66 1.40 7.84
CA TRP A 157 8.37 0.39 8.85
C TRP A 157 6.96 0.52 9.42
N VAL A 158 6.47 1.76 9.56
CA VAL A 158 5.08 2.01 9.97
C VAL A 158 4.12 1.52 8.88
N TRP A 159 4.32 1.89 7.61
CA TRP A 159 3.53 1.40 6.48
C TRP A 159 3.50 -0.13 6.43
N ASN A 160 4.65 -0.80 6.59
CA ASN A 160 4.71 -2.26 6.63
C ASN A 160 3.85 -2.86 7.75
N ARG A 161 3.94 -2.32 8.97
CA ARG A 161 3.17 -2.83 10.11
C ARG A 161 1.68 -2.55 9.96
N LEU A 162 1.30 -1.40 9.40
CA LEU A 162 -0.09 -1.08 9.09
C LEU A 162 -0.64 -2.00 7.98
N ALA A 163 0.13 -2.26 6.93
CA ALA A 163 -0.25 -3.16 5.84
C ALA A 163 -0.48 -4.58 6.36
N VAL A 164 0.40 -5.08 7.23
CA VAL A 164 0.22 -6.39 7.89
C VAL A 164 -1.06 -6.41 8.72
N ALA A 165 -1.32 -5.37 9.53
CA ALA A 165 -2.55 -5.29 10.32
C ALA A 165 -3.80 -5.28 9.42
N ALA A 166 -3.83 -4.43 8.40
CA ALA A 166 -4.93 -4.36 7.44
C ALA A 166 -5.14 -5.68 6.69
N ASN A 167 -4.06 -6.40 6.36
CA ASN A 167 -4.15 -7.68 5.69
C ASN A 167 -4.78 -8.75 6.59
N HIS A 168 -4.40 -8.79 7.87
CA HIS A 168 -5.01 -9.64 8.89
C HIS A 168 -6.50 -9.33 9.10
N ASP A 169 -6.87 -8.05 9.02
CA ASP A 169 -8.26 -7.57 9.14
C ASP A 169 -9.07 -7.73 7.84
N ASN A 170 -8.54 -8.50 6.89
CA ASN A 170 -9.18 -8.81 5.61
C ASN A 170 -9.46 -7.58 4.70
N ALA A 171 -8.51 -6.63 4.62
CA ALA A 171 -8.51 -5.57 3.60
C ALA A 171 -8.21 -6.09 2.18
N ASP A 172 -9.02 -5.72 1.18
CA ASP A 172 -8.85 -6.18 -0.21
C ASP A 172 -7.77 -5.37 -0.96
N PHE A 173 -7.62 -4.10 -0.63
CA PHE A 173 -6.67 -3.17 -1.24
C PHE A 173 -5.96 -2.33 -0.17
N PHE A 174 -4.76 -1.88 -0.51
CA PHE A 174 -3.85 -1.16 0.37
C PHE A 174 -3.39 0.09 -0.36
N TYR A 175 -3.57 1.25 0.28
CA TYR A 175 -3.18 2.54 -0.24
C TYR A 175 -2.16 3.17 0.70
N GLN A 176 -0.90 3.20 0.29
CA GLN A 176 0.14 3.94 0.98
C GLN A 176 -0.04 5.44 0.70
N VAL A 177 -0.22 6.21 1.77
CA VAL A 177 -0.45 7.66 1.74
C VAL A 177 0.17 8.30 2.99
N ASN A 178 0.52 9.59 2.93
CA ASN A 178 0.83 10.38 4.12
C ASN A 178 -0.44 10.98 4.74
N ASP A 179 -0.34 11.46 5.99
CA ASP A 179 -1.42 12.13 6.72
C ASP A 179 -1.78 13.53 6.18
N ASP A 180 -0.93 14.10 5.33
CA ASP A 180 -1.02 15.45 4.76
C ASP A 180 -1.24 15.46 3.24
N ILE A 181 -1.67 14.33 2.69
CA ILE A 181 -2.12 14.19 1.30
C ILE A 181 -3.49 14.82 1.11
N GLU A 182 -3.61 15.62 0.05
CA GLU A 182 -4.87 16.16 -0.43
C GLU A 182 -5.28 15.46 -1.75
N PHE A 183 -6.44 14.82 -1.78
CA PHE A 183 -7.00 14.25 -3.01
C PHE A 183 -7.63 15.33 -3.88
N LYS A 184 -7.17 15.49 -5.12
CA LYS A 184 -7.58 16.58 -6.03
C LYS A 184 -8.58 16.12 -7.10
N THR A 185 -8.64 14.83 -7.39
CA THR A 185 -9.53 14.27 -8.42
C THR A 185 -10.54 13.31 -7.81
N ARG A 186 -11.79 13.35 -8.29
CA ARG A 186 -12.89 12.48 -7.84
C ARG A 186 -12.95 11.14 -8.60
N GLY A 187 -13.58 10.14 -8.00
CA GLY A 187 -13.95 8.87 -8.65
C GLY A 187 -12.75 7.99 -9.01
N TRP A 188 -11.74 7.95 -8.14
CA TRP A 188 -10.49 7.21 -8.38
C TRP A 188 -10.56 5.74 -7.96
N ALA A 189 -11.37 5.40 -6.96
CA ALA A 189 -11.31 4.08 -6.30
C ALA A 189 -11.70 2.95 -7.24
N LYS A 190 -12.80 3.09 -7.99
CA LYS A 190 -13.24 2.09 -8.96
C LYS A 190 -12.26 1.90 -10.14
N PRO A 191 -11.74 2.95 -10.80
CA PRO A 191 -10.68 2.81 -11.80
C PRO A 191 -9.42 2.10 -11.28
N PHE A 192 -8.94 2.45 -10.09
CA PHE A 192 -7.74 1.84 -9.51
C PHE A 192 -7.95 0.35 -9.24
N THR A 193 -9.05 0.02 -8.57
CA THR A 193 -9.38 -1.38 -8.25
C THR A 193 -9.68 -2.20 -9.49
N ASN A 194 -10.40 -1.66 -10.48
CA ASN A 194 -10.68 -2.34 -11.73
C ASN A 194 -9.41 -2.63 -12.54
N LEU A 195 -8.46 -1.70 -12.60
CA LEU A 195 -7.20 -1.93 -13.32
C LEU A 195 -6.45 -3.11 -12.72
N LEU A 196 -6.31 -3.15 -11.39
CA LEU A 196 -5.65 -4.26 -10.71
C LEU A 196 -6.43 -5.56 -10.89
N LEU A 197 -7.75 -5.57 -10.64
CA LEU A 197 -8.57 -6.79 -10.72
C LEU A 197 -8.65 -7.37 -12.13
N ASN A 198 -8.53 -6.54 -13.17
CA ASN A 198 -8.54 -6.97 -14.57
C ASN A 198 -7.12 -7.04 -15.17
N ASN A 199 -6.07 -7.07 -14.35
CA ASN A 199 -4.71 -7.25 -14.83
C ASN A 199 -4.63 -8.54 -15.69
N PRO A 200 -4.12 -8.45 -16.94
CA PRO A 200 -4.14 -9.56 -17.89
C PRO A 200 -3.16 -10.67 -17.57
N VAL A 201 -2.15 -10.39 -16.73
CA VAL A 201 -1.19 -11.39 -16.25
C VAL A 201 -1.80 -12.18 -15.10
N PHE A 202 -2.25 -11.50 -14.04
CA PHE A 202 -2.93 -12.14 -12.91
C PHE A 202 -3.87 -11.16 -12.20
N PRO A 203 -5.15 -11.50 -11.96
CA PRO A 203 -6.10 -10.63 -11.27
C PRO A 203 -5.60 -10.15 -9.90
N GLY A 204 -5.43 -8.83 -9.76
CA GLY A 204 -4.94 -8.16 -8.56
C GLY A 204 -3.43 -7.91 -8.56
N LEU A 205 -2.67 -8.45 -9.52
CA LEU A 205 -1.24 -8.17 -9.63
C LEU A 205 -1.00 -6.72 -10.05
N GLY A 206 0.03 -6.11 -9.45
CA GLY A 206 0.55 -4.83 -9.89
C GLY A 206 0.42 -3.71 -8.86
N VAL A 207 0.79 -2.51 -9.31
CA VAL A 207 0.67 -1.26 -8.58
C VAL A 207 0.02 -0.21 -9.46
N VAL A 208 -0.82 0.62 -8.85
CA VAL A 208 -1.40 1.80 -9.47
C VAL A 208 -1.25 3.00 -8.55
N GLY A 209 -1.27 4.21 -9.09
CA GLY A 209 -1.30 5.41 -8.25
C GLY A 209 -1.55 6.69 -9.04
N PRO A 210 -1.85 7.77 -8.32
CA PRO A 210 -2.13 9.08 -8.90
C PRO A 210 -0.83 9.83 -9.21
N LYS A 211 -0.95 10.89 -10.01
CA LYS A 211 0.09 11.91 -10.11
C LYS A 211 0.12 12.80 -8.87
N ASP A 212 1.25 12.81 -8.16
CA ASP A 212 1.52 13.82 -7.14
C ASP A 212 1.95 15.14 -7.80
N LEU A 213 1.15 16.18 -7.64
CA LEU A 213 1.37 17.47 -8.29
C LEU A 213 2.61 18.21 -7.74
N ASN A 214 3.14 17.81 -6.58
CA ASN A 214 4.39 18.36 -6.03
C ASN A 214 5.64 17.60 -6.47
N ARG A 215 5.49 16.60 -7.35
CA ARG A 215 6.59 15.79 -7.86
C ARG A 215 6.56 15.79 -9.39
N PRO A 216 7.62 16.29 -10.05
CA PRO A 216 7.67 16.31 -11.51
C PRO A 216 8.01 14.92 -12.11
N ASP A 217 8.51 14.00 -11.29
CA ASP A 217 8.86 12.63 -11.67
C ASP A 217 7.65 11.68 -11.57
N ASN A 218 7.66 10.61 -12.38
CA ASN A 218 6.62 9.57 -12.36
C ASN A 218 6.85 8.55 -11.22
N LEU A 219 7.32 9.02 -10.07
CA LEU A 219 7.56 8.19 -8.90
C LEU A 219 6.22 7.86 -8.24
N MET A 220 6.02 6.60 -7.86
CA MET A 220 4.78 6.12 -7.26
C MET A 220 4.74 6.42 -5.77
N THR A 221 4.69 7.71 -5.44
CA THR A 221 4.78 8.19 -4.04
C THR A 221 3.54 7.87 -3.22
N GLN A 222 2.39 7.62 -3.87
CA GLN A 222 1.14 7.18 -3.24
C GLN A 222 0.69 5.88 -3.91
N SER A 223 1.31 4.77 -3.52
CA SER A 223 1.10 3.47 -4.16
C SER A 223 -0.19 2.77 -3.68
N PHE A 224 -0.95 2.24 -4.64
CA PHE A 224 -2.18 1.47 -4.43
C PHE A 224 -1.99 0.06 -5.00
N VAL A 225 -2.19 -0.95 -4.15
CA VAL A 225 -2.00 -2.36 -4.50
C VAL A 225 -3.16 -3.21 -3.99
N SER A 226 -3.34 -4.41 -4.55
CA SER A 226 -4.30 -5.38 -4.03
C SER A 226 -3.66 -6.29 -2.98
N ARG A 227 -4.46 -7.12 -2.33
CA ARG A 227 -3.99 -8.21 -1.46
C ARG A 227 -2.96 -9.13 -2.10
N VAL A 228 -2.95 -9.28 -3.43
CA VAL A 228 -1.93 -10.08 -4.13
C VAL A 228 -0.52 -9.58 -3.80
N HIS A 229 -0.32 -8.27 -3.68
CA HIS A 229 0.96 -7.71 -3.23
C HIS A 229 1.36 -8.23 -1.85
N MET A 230 0.43 -8.23 -0.90
CA MET A 230 0.67 -8.75 0.45
C MET A 230 0.91 -10.26 0.45
N HIS A 231 0.31 -11.00 -0.48
CA HIS A 231 0.56 -12.44 -0.64
C HIS A 231 2.00 -12.70 -1.10
N ILE A 232 2.45 -11.97 -2.14
CA ILE A 232 3.80 -12.09 -2.72
C ILE A 232 4.85 -11.68 -1.70
N PHE A 233 4.77 -10.45 -1.17
CA PHE A 233 5.86 -9.86 -0.39
C PHE A 233 5.68 -9.95 1.13
N GLY A 234 4.44 -10.08 1.59
CA GLY A 234 4.11 -10.11 3.03
C GLY A 234 4.16 -8.77 3.76
N MET A 235 4.69 -7.74 3.13
CA MET A 235 4.82 -6.38 3.62
C MET A 235 4.61 -5.43 2.44
N MET A 236 4.36 -4.15 2.72
CA MET A 236 4.21 -3.14 1.66
C MET A 236 5.54 -2.86 0.94
N PHE A 237 6.65 -2.92 1.68
CA PHE A 237 7.99 -2.63 1.20
C PHE A 237 9.01 -3.59 1.84
N PRO A 238 10.17 -3.81 1.20
CA PRO A 238 11.29 -4.51 1.83
C PRO A 238 11.68 -3.87 3.17
N PRO A 239 11.88 -4.65 4.25
CA PRO A 239 12.12 -4.12 5.60
C PRO A 239 13.44 -3.32 5.76
N MET A 240 14.32 -3.36 4.76
CA MET A 240 15.57 -2.61 4.72
C MET A 240 15.31 -1.11 4.51
N PHE A 241 14.18 -0.74 3.90
CA PHE A 241 13.80 0.65 3.75
C PHE A 241 13.22 1.17 5.06
N ARG A 242 13.86 2.21 5.61
CA ARG A 242 13.35 2.93 6.78
C ARG A 242 12.49 4.11 6.37
N ASN A 243 12.94 4.91 5.41
CA ASN A 243 12.31 6.18 5.07
C ASN A 243 12.24 6.49 3.57
N TRP A 244 13.36 6.42 2.86
CA TRP A 244 13.50 6.70 1.44
C TRP A 244 13.63 5.37 0.68
N TRP A 245 13.52 5.45 -0.66
CA TRP A 245 13.65 4.34 -1.61
C TRP A 245 12.48 3.34 -1.67
N SER A 246 11.49 3.45 -0.77
CA SER A 246 10.24 2.67 -0.89
C SER A 246 9.51 2.98 -2.19
N ASP A 247 9.43 4.26 -2.52
CA ASP A 247 8.70 4.76 -3.69
C ASP A 247 9.45 4.37 -4.98
N ASP A 248 10.79 4.44 -4.96
CA ASP A 248 11.63 3.92 -6.04
C ASP A 248 11.43 2.43 -6.25
N TRP A 249 11.43 1.66 -5.16
CA TRP A 249 11.31 0.21 -5.23
C TRP A 249 9.94 -0.19 -5.79
N ILE A 250 8.84 0.37 -5.27
CA ILE A 250 7.50 0.01 -5.74
C ILE A 250 7.27 0.45 -7.20
N SER A 251 7.88 1.57 -7.61
CA SER A 251 7.88 2.02 -9.02
C SER A 251 8.67 1.10 -9.96
N LYS A 252 9.63 0.31 -9.46
CA LYS A 252 10.54 -0.51 -10.27
C LYS A 252 10.26 -2.01 -10.19
N VAL A 253 9.68 -2.48 -9.08
CA VAL A 253 9.42 -3.92 -8.85
C VAL A 253 8.33 -4.45 -9.79
N TYR A 254 7.34 -3.62 -10.10
CA TYR A 254 6.33 -3.91 -11.11
C TYR A 254 6.69 -3.23 -12.43
N THR A 255 6.63 -3.98 -13.53
CA THR A 255 7.00 -3.52 -14.87
C THR A 255 5.86 -3.73 -15.87
N GLY A 256 5.92 -3.01 -16.99
CA GLY A 256 4.98 -3.16 -18.11
C GLY A 256 3.51 -3.02 -17.67
N VAL A 257 2.69 -3.99 -18.04
CA VAL A 257 1.24 -4.01 -17.75
C VAL A 257 0.90 -4.13 -16.26
N ASN A 258 1.87 -4.46 -15.41
CA ASN A 258 1.70 -4.58 -13.95
C ASN A 258 1.88 -3.25 -13.21
N SER A 259 2.20 -2.16 -13.91
CA SER A 259 2.40 -0.85 -13.31
C SER A 259 1.64 0.21 -14.09
N ALA A 260 0.80 0.98 -13.38
CA ALA A 260 -0.01 2.03 -14.00
C ALA A 260 0.07 3.34 -13.20
N PHE A 261 0.57 4.38 -13.84
CA PHE A 261 0.58 5.73 -13.27
C PHE A 261 -0.52 6.56 -13.93
N PHE A 262 -1.57 6.90 -13.19
CA PHE A 262 -2.67 7.69 -13.72
C PHE A 262 -2.40 9.18 -13.60
N THR A 263 -2.15 9.84 -14.73
CA THR A 263 -1.99 11.30 -14.77
C THR A 263 -3.32 12.05 -14.64
N SER A 264 -4.45 11.38 -14.87
CA SER A 264 -5.81 11.95 -14.73
C SER A 264 -6.27 12.04 -13.27
N TYR A 265 -5.75 11.18 -12.40
CA TYR A 265 -6.04 11.22 -10.96
C TYR A 265 -4.88 11.88 -10.26
N THR A 266 -5.16 12.95 -9.54
CA THR A 266 -4.12 13.78 -8.94
C THR A 266 -4.28 13.89 -7.44
N VAL A 267 -3.14 13.98 -6.77
CA VAL A 267 -3.02 14.29 -5.35
C VAL A 267 -2.03 15.42 -5.18
N PHE A 268 -2.07 16.06 -4.03
CA PHE A 268 -1.13 17.10 -3.67
C PHE A 268 -0.63 16.83 -2.26
N ASN A 269 0.65 16.51 -2.12
CA ASN A 269 1.27 16.40 -0.80
C ASN A 269 1.55 17.79 -0.25
N THR A 270 0.79 18.25 0.74
CA THR A 270 0.90 19.63 1.22
C THR A 270 2.27 19.96 1.83
N ASN A 271 3.11 18.96 2.16
CA ASN A 271 4.42 19.12 2.80
C ASN A 271 4.38 20.06 4.02
N GLN A 272 3.26 20.09 4.74
CA GLN A 272 3.03 21.03 5.86
C GLN A 272 4.11 20.95 6.94
N VAL A 273 4.76 19.81 7.04
CA VAL A 273 5.99 19.64 7.79
C VAL A 273 7.07 19.28 6.77
N ASN A 274 8.01 20.20 6.50
CA ASN A 274 9.20 19.98 5.67
C ASN A 274 9.77 18.56 5.90
N SER A 275 10.38 17.96 4.86
CA SER A 275 10.84 16.56 4.87
C SER A 275 11.29 16.09 6.27
N ARG A 276 10.45 15.28 6.93
CA ARG A 276 10.60 14.91 8.35
C ARG A 276 11.80 13.98 8.61
N TYR A 277 12.56 13.62 7.57
CA TYR A 277 13.53 12.52 7.57
C TYR A 277 14.84 12.89 6.87
N ARG A 278 15.97 12.50 7.47
CA ARG A 278 17.28 12.51 6.80
C ARG A 278 17.40 11.30 5.87
N VAL A 279 17.85 11.50 4.63
CA VAL A 279 18.02 10.41 3.64
C VAL A 279 18.96 9.35 4.19
N TYR A 280 18.53 8.09 4.19
CA TYR A 280 19.38 6.96 4.55
C TYR A 280 20.04 6.41 3.28
N GLN A 281 21.29 6.83 3.01
CA GLN A 281 22.01 6.50 1.77
C GLN A 281 22.36 5.02 1.63
N GLU A 282 22.50 4.26 2.72
CA GLU A 282 22.88 2.85 2.65
C GLU A 282 21.83 1.97 1.94
N ALA A 283 20.56 2.40 1.95
CA ALA A 283 19.49 1.70 1.25
C ALA A 283 19.57 1.85 -0.27
N GLU A 284 20.19 2.93 -0.79
CA GLU A 284 20.40 3.14 -2.23
C GLU A 284 21.21 2.01 -2.85
N ALA A 285 22.31 1.64 -2.18
CA ALA A 285 23.20 0.56 -2.61
C ALA A 285 22.50 -0.80 -2.68
N SER A 286 21.39 -0.97 -1.96
CA SER A 286 20.60 -2.20 -1.94
C SER A 286 19.39 -2.14 -2.88
N LEU A 287 18.99 -0.97 -3.38
CA LEU A 287 17.75 -0.81 -4.15
C LEU A 287 17.68 -1.74 -5.36
N ALA A 288 18.74 -1.78 -6.18
CA ALA A 288 18.77 -2.62 -7.37
C ALA A 288 18.58 -4.11 -7.03
N ILE A 289 19.28 -4.60 -6.00
CA ILE A 289 19.18 -5.98 -5.52
C ILE A 289 17.77 -6.27 -4.98
N LEU A 290 17.17 -5.32 -4.26
CA LEU A 290 15.83 -5.47 -3.70
C LEU A 290 14.74 -5.43 -4.77
N VAL A 291 14.93 -4.69 -5.86
CA VAL A 291 14.05 -4.72 -7.04
C VAL A 291 14.15 -6.09 -7.72
N GLU A 292 15.36 -6.56 -8.01
CA GLU A 292 15.60 -7.87 -8.64
C GLU A 292 14.99 -9.01 -7.80
N ASN A 293 15.25 -9.03 -6.49
CA ASN A 293 14.66 -10.01 -5.58
C ASN A 293 13.12 -9.91 -5.53
N GLY A 294 12.56 -8.71 -5.69
CA GLY A 294 11.12 -8.50 -5.72
C GLY A 294 10.49 -9.05 -7.00
N GLN A 295 11.17 -8.87 -8.14
CA GLN A 295 10.75 -9.41 -9.43
C GLN A 295 10.80 -10.95 -9.42
N LEU A 296 11.87 -11.55 -8.86
CA LEU A 296 11.96 -13.00 -8.69
C LEU A 296 10.82 -13.57 -7.83
N GLN A 297 10.39 -12.86 -6.78
CA GLN A 297 9.23 -13.27 -5.96
C GLN A 297 7.91 -13.20 -6.75
N ILE A 298 7.75 -12.23 -7.64
CA ILE A 298 6.60 -12.16 -8.54
C ILE A 298 6.63 -13.36 -9.50
N ASP A 299 7.77 -13.68 -10.09
CA ASP A 299 7.90 -14.80 -11.02
C ASP A 299 7.62 -16.14 -10.33
N GLU A 300 8.15 -16.36 -9.13
CA GLU A 300 7.86 -17.54 -8.31
C GLU A 300 6.36 -17.65 -7.98
N PHE A 301 5.71 -16.52 -7.64
CA PHE A 301 4.27 -16.49 -7.44
C PHE A 301 3.50 -16.89 -8.69
N LEU A 302 3.86 -16.37 -9.86
CA LEU A 302 3.20 -16.68 -11.12
C LEU A 302 3.41 -18.15 -11.53
N GLN A 303 4.62 -18.68 -11.36
CA GLN A 303 4.91 -20.10 -11.63
C GLN A 303 4.09 -21.03 -10.74
N THR A 304 3.90 -20.67 -9.48
CA THR A 304 3.16 -21.50 -8.52
C THR A 304 1.64 -21.38 -8.64
N HIS A 305 1.12 -20.26 -9.13
CA HIS A 305 -0.34 -20.00 -9.20
C HIS A 305 -0.90 -20.04 -10.64
N MET A 306 -0.04 -20.04 -11.66
CA MET A 306 -0.40 -20.23 -13.08
C MET A 306 0.58 -21.18 -13.80
N PRO A 307 0.71 -22.44 -13.34
CA PRO A 307 1.72 -23.38 -13.85
C PRO A 307 1.53 -23.77 -15.32
N ASN A 308 0.34 -23.56 -15.90
CA ASN A 308 0.04 -23.96 -17.28
C ASN A 308 0.27 -22.85 -18.32
N ASP A 309 0.59 -21.63 -17.90
CA ASP A 309 0.78 -20.46 -18.79
C ASP A 309 2.27 -20.07 -18.94
N ILE A 310 3.20 -20.96 -18.58
CA ILE A 310 4.66 -20.71 -18.60
C ILE A 310 5.18 -20.38 -20.01
N GLU A 311 4.54 -20.89 -21.08
CA GLU A 311 4.88 -20.51 -22.46
C GLU A 311 4.62 -19.01 -22.75
N TYR A 312 3.61 -18.40 -22.10
CA TYR A 312 3.33 -16.97 -22.23
C TYR A 312 4.36 -16.11 -21.48
N LEU A 313 4.73 -16.49 -20.26
CA LEU A 313 5.71 -15.74 -19.44
C LEU A 313 7.08 -15.62 -20.11
N ASN A 314 7.53 -16.69 -20.79
CA ASN A 314 8.79 -16.69 -21.55
C ASN A 314 8.79 -15.73 -22.76
N SER A 315 7.62 -15.34 -23.27
CA SER A 315 7.49 -14.41 -24.40
C SER A 315 7.46 -12.93 -24.00
N VAL A 316 7.03 -12.62 -22.77
CA VAL A 316 6.86 -11.24 -22.28
C VAL A 316 8.17 -10.64 -21.79
N HIS A 317 9.12 -11.47 -21.33
CA HIS A 317 10.43 -11.03 -20.81
C HIS A 317 11.50 -10.83 -21.91
N SER A 318 11.17 -11.11 -23.16
CA SER A 318 12.07 -11.01 -24.31
C SER A 318 12.03 -9.66 -25.06
N HIS A 319 11.40 -8.62 -24.50
CA HIS A 319 11.26 -7.29 -25.13
C HIS A 319 11.68 -6.13 -24.24
#